data_AF-A0A8B8E9Y0-F1
#
_entry.id   AF-A0A8B8E9Y0-F1
#
_cell.length_a   1.000
_cell.length_b   1.000
_cell.length_c   1.000
_cell.angle_alpha   90.00
_cell.angle_beta   90.00
_cell.angle_gamma   90.00
#
_symmetry.space_group_name_H-M   'P 1'
#
loop_
_entity.id
_entity.type
_entity.pdbx_description
1 polymer ?
#
loop_
_entity_poly.entity_id
_entity_poly.type
_entity_poly.pdbx_seq_one_letter_code
_entity_poly.pdbx_strand_id
1 'polypeptide(L)'
;MLLYENEAVNYETEIKDITGKVMKAMEVFSICIQHLKKILLSEMNKRFANEVSEKDVHYVLTVPGIWKDAARRFMRKAATQAGIAINGLTLALEPHAASFYCQHSYEAFQNVVEDGGKYIVADLGG
;
A
#
# COMPACT_ATOMS: atom_id res chain seq x y z
N MET A 1 6.61 -14.60 2.49
CA MET A 1 6.46 -13.50 1.48
C MET A 1 7.81 -12.84 1.27
N LEU A 2 8.26 -12.66 0.02
CA LEU A 2 9.62 -12.20 -0.34
C LEU A 2 10.11 -10.96 0.44
N LEU A 3 9.24 -9.96 0.60
CA LEU A 3 9.55 -8.71 1.31
C LEU A 3 9.60 -8.86 2.84
N TYR A 4 9.02 -9.93 3.37
CA TYR A 4 9.03 -10.27 4.79
C TYR A 4 10.27 -11.08 5.17
N GLU A 5 10.69 -12.03 4.33
CA GLU A 5 11.77 -12.96 4.62
C GLU A 5 13.17 -12.39 4.33
N ASN A 6 13.28 -11.44 3.39
CA ASN A 6 14.56 -10.92 2.94
C ASN A 6 14.91 -9.58 3.61
N GLU A 7 15.79 -9.63 4.60
CA GLU A 7 16.30 -8.44 5.30
C GLU A 7 17.06 -7.46 4.38
N ALA A 8 17.52 -7.94 3.22
CA ALA A 8 18.33 -7.20 2.26
C ALA A 8 17.61 -6.93 0.93
N VAL A 9 16.26 -6.88 0.93
CA VAL A 9 15.51 -6.56 -0.30
C VAL A 9 16.02 -5.27 -0.95
N ASN A 10 16.32 -5.35 -2.24
CA ASN A 10 16.92 -4.29 -3.02
C ASN A 10 16.48 -4.35 -4.49
N TYR A 11 17.00 -3.47 -5.34
CA TYR A 11 16.61 -3.37 -6.75
C TYR A 11 16.93 -4.61 -7.60
N GLU A 12 17.92 -5.40 -7.18
CA GLU A 12 18.33 -6.63 -7.86
C GLU A 12 17.60 -7.86 -7.30
N THR A 13 16.67 -7.67 -6.35
CA THR A 13 15.86 -8.79 -5.87
C THR A 13 14.97 -9.29 -7.00
N GLU A 14 15.09 -10.59 -7.29
CA GLU A 14 14.32 -11.29 -8.31
C GLU A 14 13.15 -12.08 -7.69
N ILE A 15 12.07 -12.21 -8.46
CA ILE A 15 10.91 -13.05 -8.15
C ILE A 15 10.74 -14.05 -9.27
N LYS A 16 10.44 -15.29 -8.90
CA LYS A 16 10.15 -16.39 -9.81
C LYS A 16 8.66 -16.69 -9.81
N ASP A 17 8.04 -16.78 -10.98
CA ASP A 17 6.65 -17.22 -11.11
C ASP A 17 6.51 -18.75 -10.97
N ILE A 18 5.27 -19.26 -10.98
CA ILE A 18 4.98 -20.69 -10.86
C ILE A 18 5.51 -21.54 -12.04
N THR A 19 5.77 -20.91 -13.19
CA THR A 19 6.35 -21.57 -14.38
C THR A 19 7.88 -21.53 -14.37
N GLY A 20 8.43 -20.79 -13.43
CA GLY A 20 9.85 -20.62 -13.22
C GLY A 20 10.50 -19.45 -13.94
N LYS A 21 9.72 -18.57 -14.58
CA LYS A 21 10.22 -17.34 -15.20
C LYS A 21 10.57 -16.34 -14.12
N VAL A 22 11.62 -15.56 -14.36
CA VAL A 22 12.19 -14.62 -13.40
C VAL A 22 11.97 -13.19 -13.87
N MET A 23 11.62 -12.30 -12.94
CA MET A 23 11.56 -10.85 -13.15
C MET A 23 12.10 -10.12 -11.92
N LYS A 24 12.53 -8.86 -12.10
CA LYS A 24 12.89 -8.01 -10.96
C LYS A 24 11.65 -7.74 -10.12
N ALA A 25 11.76 -7.95 -8.81
CA ALA A 25 10.70 -7.64 -7.85
C ALA A 25 10.22 -6.19 -8.03
N MET A 26 11.17 -5.25 -8.18
CA MET A 26 10.87 -3.83 -8.31
C MET A 26 9.96 -3.54 -9.52
N GLU A 27 10.19 -4.22 -10.65
CA GLU A 27 9.35 -4.07 -11.84
C GLU A 27 7.93 -4.57 -11.58
N VAL A 28 7.80 -5.76 -10.98
CA VAL A 28 6.49 -6.35 -10.66
C VAL A 28 5.67 -5.39 -9.78
N PHE A 29 6.23 -4.93 -8.66
CA PHE A 29 5.52 -4.02 -7.76
C PHE A 29 5.20 -2.67 -8.41
N SER A 30 6.12 -2.11 -9.21
CA SER A 30 5.90 -0.84 -9.90
C SER A 30 4.79 -0.94 -10.96
N ILE A 31 4.75 -2.03 -11.72
CA ILE A 31 3.69 -2.29 -12.71
C ILE A 31 2.33 -2.42 -12.02
N CYS A 32 2.25 -3.17 -10.91
CA CYS A 32 1.01 -3.30 -10.14
C CYS A 32 0.51 -1.94 -9.63
N ILE A 33 1.38 -1.14 -9.01
CA ILE A 33 1.01 0.20 -8.50
C ILE A 33 0.57 1.10 -9.66
N GLN A 34 1.32 1.10 -10.77
CA GLN A 34 0.98 1.91 -11.95
C GLN A 34 -0.39 1.51 -12.52
N HIS A 35 -0.71 0.22 -12.55
CA HIS A 35 -1.99 -0.28 -13.03
C HIS A 35 -3.16 0.18 -12.15
N LEU A 36 -3.05 -0.01 -10.83
CA LEU A 36 -4.06 0.45 -9.86
C LEU A 36 -4.29 1.97 -9.96
N LYS A 37 -3.21 2.73 -10.08
CA LYS A 37 -3.23 4.18 -10.24
C LYS A 37 -3.97 4.63 -11.50
N LYS A 38 -3.70 3.98 -12.64
CA LYS A 38 -4.39 4.25 -13.91
C LYS A 38 -5.88 3.96 -13.82
N ILE A 39 -6.26 2.85 -13.18
CA ILE A 39 -7.67 2.52 -12.94
C ILE A 39 -8.34 3.60 -12.09
N LEU A 40 -7.71 3.99 -10.97
CA LEU A 40 -8.23 5.04 -10.09
C LEU A 40 -8.50 6.33 -10.87
N LEU A 41 -7.50 6.85 -11.59
CA LEU A 41 -7.67 8.09 -12.35
C LEU A 41 -8.72 7.97 -13.45
N SER A 42 -8.79 6.82 -14.15
CA SER A 42 -9.82 6.59 -15.15
C SER A 42 -11.22 6.63 -14.54
N GLU A 43 -11.43 5.99 -13.39
CA GLU A 43 -12.71 5.98 -12.70
C GLU A 43 -13.09 7.34 -12.11
N MET A 44 -12.11 8.10 -11.60
CA MET A 44 -12.34 9.47 -11.14
C MET A 44 -12.77 10.36 -12.30
N ASN A 45 -12.06 10.32 -13.43
CA ASN A 45 -12.39 11.15 -14.61
C ASN A 45 -13.72 10.79 -15.27
N LYS A 46 -14.28 9.60 -15.02
CA LYS A 46 -15.66 9.26 -15.43
C LYS A 46 -16.73 9.90 -14.54
N ARG A 47 -16.40 10.20 -13.28
CA ARG A 47 -17.36 10.64 -12.25
C ARG A 47 -17.33 12.15 -12.00
N PHE A 48 -16.16 12.77 -12.15
CA PHE A 48 -15.99 14.20 -11.94
C PHE A 48 -16.14 14.98 -13.25
N ALA A 49 -16.71 16.18 -13.16
CA ALA A 49 -16.87 17.07 -14.32
C ALA A 49 -15.54 17.70 -14.77
N ASN A 50 -14.61 17.89 -13.84
CA ASN A 50 -13.28 18.40 -14.12
C ASN A 50 -12.29 17.25 -14.25
N GLU A 51 -11.31 17.41 -15.14
CA GLU A 51 -10.22 16.45 -15.28
C GLU A 51 -9.40 16.39 -13.98
N VAL A 52 -9.20 15.18 -13.48
CA VAL A 52 -8.38 14.88 -12.32
C VAL A 52 -7.05 14.30 -12.81
N SER A 53 -5.95 14.95 -12.42
CA SER A 53 -4.60 14.54 -12.75
C SER A 53 -3.87 13.91 -11.57
N GLU A 54 -2.70 13.33 -11.84
CA GLU A 54 -1.79 12.79 -10.83
C GLU A 54 -1.40 13.79 -9.74
N LYS A 55 -1.38 15.09 -10.04
CA LYS A 55 -0.99 16.14 -9.09
C LYS A 55 -2.08 16.45 -8.08
N ASP A 56 -3.31 16.05 -8.38
CA ASP A 56 -4.49 16.33 -7.56
C ASP A 56 -4.74 15.21 -6.54
N VAL A 57 -3.96 14.12 -6.61
CA VAL A 57 -4.15 12.93 -5.77
C VAL A 57 -2.97 12.76 -4.83
N HIS A 58 -3.27 12.66 -3.53
CA HIS A 58 -2.32 12.19 -2.53
C HIS A 58 -2.56 10.70 -2.25
N TYR A 59 -1.56 9.87 -2.54
CA TYR A 59 -1.65 8.43 -2.40
C TYR A 59 -1.23 7.99 -1.00
N VAL A 60 -2.04 7.11 -0.40
CA VAL A 60 -1.70 6.40 0.83
C VAL A 60 -1.56 4.92 0.47
N LEU A 61 -0.33 4.41 0.55
CA LEU A 61 -0.02 3.01 0.29
C LEU A 61 0.16 2.28 1.62
N THR A 62 -0.70 1.30 1.89
CA THR A 62 -0.59 0.48 3.09
C THR A 62 0.52 -0.55 2.92
N VAL A 63 1.22 -0.83 4.02
CA VAL A 63 2.26 -1.87 4.09
C VAL A 63 2.11 -2.67 5.39
N PRO A 64 2.55 -3.95 5.42
CA PRO A 64 2.49 -4.75 6.62
C PRO A 64 3.23 -4.13 7.81
N GLY A 65 2.62 -4.23 8.99
CA GLY A 65 3.16 -3.65 10.24
C GLY A 65 4.52 -4.22 10.67
N ILE A 66 4.79 -5.47 10.31
CA ILE A 66 6.00 -6.23 10.69
C ILE A 66 7.20 -5.98 9.78
N TRP A 67 7.03 -5.20 8.69
CA TRP A 67 8.12 -4.98 7.74
C TRP A 67 9.26 -4.13 8.32
N LYS A 68 10.49 -4.40 7.86
CA LYS A 68 11.66 -3.58 8.19
C LYS A 68 11.75 -2.35 7.28
N ASP A 69 12.62 -1.41 7.62
CA ASP A 69 12.83 -0.18 6.85
C ASP A 69 13.23 -0.43 5.40
N ALA A 70 13.98 -1.50 5.12
CA ALA A 70 14.38 -1.86 3.77
C ALA A 70 13.16 -2.12 2.86
N ALA A 71 12.18 -2.89 3.34
CA ALA A 71 10.94 -3.18 2.61
C ALA A 71 10.06 -1.93 2.44
N ARG A 72 9.95 -1.08 3.48
CA ARG A 72 9.26 0.22 3.36
C ARG A 72 9.89 1.12 2.30
N ARG A 73 11.21 1.26 2.30
CA ARG A 73 11.94 2.02 1.26
C ARG A 73 11.76 1.41 -0.12
N PHE A 74 11.75 0.08 -0.21
CA PHE A 74 11.51 -0.63 -1.46
C PHE A 74 10.14 -0.28 -2.04
N MET A 75 9.07 -0.34 -1.25
CA MET A 75 7.73 0.05 -1.73
C MET A 75 7.63 1.52 -2.12
N ARG A 76 8.28 2.42 -1.37
CA ARG A 76 8.34 3.84 -1.73
C ARG A 76 8.99 4.01 -3.12
N LYS A 77 10.07 3.29 -3.39
CA LYS A 77 10.77 3.31 -4.67
C LYS A 77 9.91 2.73 -5.80
N ALA A 78 9.18 1.64 -5.55
CA ALA A 78 8.25 1.06 -6.50
C ALA A 78 7.14 2.06 -6.87
N ALA A 79 6.56 2.75 -5.88
CA ALA A 79 5.57 3.79 -6.11
C ALA A 79 6.13 4.97 -6.92
N THR A 80 7.36 5.40 -6.63
CA THR A 80 8.03 6.44 -7.43
C THR A 80 8.28 5.99 -8.88
N GLN A 81 8.69 4.75 -9.11
CA GLN A 81 8.83 4.20 -10.46
C GLN A 81 7.48 4.07 -11.20
N ALA A 82 6.39 3.87 -10.47
CA ALA A 82 5.02 3.94 -11.00
C ALA A 82 4.55 5.38 -11.34
N GLY A 83 5.41 6.38 -11.14
CA GLY A 83 5.14 7.79 -11.44
C GLY A 83 4.38 8.53 -10.35
N ILE A 84 4.33 8.01 -9.12
CA ILE A 84 3.79 8.73 -7.97
C ILE A 84 4.88 9.64 -7.39
N ALA A 85 4.58 10.94 -7.25
CA ALA A 85 5.52 11.89 -6.68
C ALA A 85 5.79 11.60 -5.20
N ILE A 86 7.04 11.76 -4.75
CA ILE A 86 7.44 11.44 -3.36
C ILE A 86 6.63 12.26 -2.33
N ASN A 87 6.34 13.52 -2.64
CA ASN A 87 5.54 14.42 -1.81
C ASN A 87 4.03 14.11 -1.87
N GLY A 88 3.57 13.37 -2.88
CA GLY A 88 2.20 12.88 -3.02
C GLY A 88 2.01 11.46 -2.49
N LEU A 89 2.92 10.96 -1.65
CA LEU A 89 2.90 9.58 -1.16
C LEU A 89 3.17 9.45 0.34
N THR A 90 2.22 8.84 1.04
CA THR A 90 2.38 8.38 2.43
C THR A 90 2.35 6.86 2.50
N LEU A 91 3.23 6.27 3.31
CA LEU A 91 3.10 4.87 3.68
C LEU A 91 2.36 4.78 5.01
N ALA A 92 1.33 3.95 5.08
CA ALA A 92 0.59 3.65 6.30
C ALA A 92 0.79 2.18 6.68
N LEU A 93 0.81 1.86 7.97
CA LEU A 93 0.79 0.46 8.39
C LEU A 93 -0.63 -0.07 8.22
N GLU A 94 -0.79 -1.24 7.60
CA GLU A 94 -2.07 -1.96 7.50
C GLU A 94 -2.82 -2.04 8.83
N PRO A 95 -2.21 -2.49 9.96
CA PRO A 95 -2.92 -2.55 11.22
C PRO A 95 -3.37 -1.18 11.74
N HIS A 96 -2.60 -0.12 11.46
CA HIS A 96 -2.99 1.25 11.85
C HIS A 96 -4.11 1.79 10.97
N ALA A 97 -4.08 1.52 9.66
CA ALA A 97 -5.15 1.92 8.75
C ALA A 97 -6.47 1.23 9.10
N ALA A 98 -6.43 -0.08 9.38
CA ALA A 98 -7.59 -0.84 9.83
C ALA A 98 -8.13 -0.32 11.19
N SER A 99 -7.24 -0.13 12.16
CA SER A 99 -7.56 0.45 13.47
C SER A 99 -8.19 1.85 13.34
N PHE A 100 -7.65 2.71 12.49
CA PHE A 100 -8.18 4.05 12.25
C PHE A 100 -9.58 4.00 11.67
N TYR A 101 -9.81 3.14 10.67
CA TYR A 101 -11.13 2.94 10.08
C TYR A 101 -12.15 2.45 11.12
N CYS A 102 -11.80 1.44 11.93
CA CYS A 102 -12.69 0.95 12.98
C CYS A 102 -13.06 2.07 13.98
N GLN A 103 -12.10 2.88 14.41
CA GLN A 103 -12.38 3.95 15.38
C GLN A 103 -13.29 5.07 14.84
N HIS A 104 -13.18 5.40 13.54
CA HIS A 104 -13.81 6.60 12.97
C HIS A 104 -15.03 6.30 12.09
N SER A 105 -15.12 5.09 11.52
CA SER A 105 -16.14 4.74 10.54
C SER A 105 -17.01 3.56 10.97
N TYR A 106 -16.62 2.84 12.03
CA TYR A 106 -17.46 1.78 12.60
C TYR A 106 -18.23 2.32 13.81
N GLU A 107 -19.50 2.65 13.61
CA GLU A 107 -20.34 3.32 14.62
C GLU A 107 -20.40 2.60 15.97
N ALA A 108 -20.34 1.26 15.96
CA ALA A 108 -20.40 0.47 17.18
C ALA A 108 -19.06 0.41 17.94
N PHE A 109 -17.96 0.94 17.39
CA PHE A 109 -16.64 0.82 18.01
C PHE A 109 -16.60 1.39 19.43
N GLN A 110 -17.19 2.58 19.63
CA GLN A 110 -17.24 3.27 20.94
C GLN A 110 -18.11 2.51 21.98
N ASN A 111 -19.01 1.64 21.52
CA ASN A 111 -19.82 0.80 22.41
C ASN A 111 -19.12 -0.50 22.80
N VAL A 112 -18.05 -0.88 22.08
CA VAL A 112 -17.33 -2.14 22.26
C VAL A 112 -15.97 -1.92 22.93
N VAL A 113 -15.34 -0.78 22.67
CA VAL A 113 -14.03 -0.40 23.21
C VAL A 113 -14.16 0.97 23.86
N GLU A 114 -13.98 1.00 25.17
CA GLU A 114 -13.92 2.24 25.96
C GLU A 114 -12.65 3.04 25.67
N ASP A 115 -12.64 4.32 26.03
CA ASP A 115 -11.43 5.16 25.90
C ASP A 115 -10.28 4.58 26.74
N GLY A 116 -9.09 4.48 26.15
CA GLY A 116 -7.95 3.75 26.71
C GLY A 116 -8.06 2.21 26.67
N GLY A 117 -9.17 1.67 26.14
CA GLY A 117 -9.40 0.25 25.95
C GLY A 117 -8.42 -0.40 24.97
N LYS A 118 -8.23 -1.72 25.12
CA LYS A 118 -7.34 -2.51 24.27
C LYS A 118 -8.14 -3.43 23.37
N TYR A 119 -7.71 -3.55 22.12
CA TYR A 119 -8.29 -4.46 21.15
C TYR A 119 -7.20 -4.96 20.19
N ILE A 120 -7.55 -5.98 19.40
CA ILE A 120 -6.65 -6.62 18.45
C ILE A 120 -7.16 -6.35 17.05
N VAL A 121 -6.27 -5.93 16.16
CA VAL A 121 -6.51 -5.97 14.72
C VAL A 121 -6.01 -7.33 14.22
N ALA A 122 -6.93 -8.17 13.78
CA ALA A 122 -6.63 -9.48 13.19
C ALA A 122 -6.71 -9.37 11.67
N ASP A 123 -5.55 -9.37 11.01
CA ASP A 123 -5.46 -9.46 9.55
C ASP A 123 -5.37 -10.93 9.15
N LEU A 124 -6.45 -11.43 8.53
CA LEU A 124 -6.64 -12.82 8.11
C LEU A 124 -6.73 -12.90 6.58
N GLY A 125 -5.78 -12.24 5.90
CA GLY A 125 -5.59 -12.33 4.45
C GLY A 125 -5.21 -13.73 3.94
N GLY A 126 -5.02 -13.84 2.62
CA GLY A 126 -4.72 -15.09 1.90
C GLY A 126 -3.24 -15.35 1.65
#